data_AF-A0A4Y7QDX5-F1
#
_entry.id   AF-A0A4Y7QDX5-F1
#
_cell.length_a   1.000
_cell.length_b   1.000
_cell.length_c   1.000
_cell.angle_alpha   90.00
_cell.angle_beta   90.00
_cell.angle_gamma   90.00
#
_symmetry.space_group_name_H-M   'P 1'
#
loop_
_entity.id
_entity.type
_entity.pdbx_description
1 polymer ?
#
loop_
_entity_poly.entity_id
_entity_poly.type
_entity_poly.pdbx_seq_one_letter_code
_entity_poly.pdbx_strand_id
1 'polypeptide(L)'
;MASSELHVKPSENATQPRVKPRPQESAIPTPFTYFPSDDGTDENLLIILHGLGDTHVPFAKLGRQLKLPQTATLALQGPQQIPYLYEESFQWYPSFDPLGEMLERPDPTPALTLMKAILDHLTSNCGWHPDHIHLFGFAQGGSVAAEAGIAWWRASMERSSSAPSPAPVALGSIVTIGGPLLSYPTLSKLCPSPLLAFSRSAPGSPTLSASDMAAFRKGYESVRDVACAGEGMPRARDEWLPVMQFFSEKLARRVVGDVYEVLSSG
;
A
#
# COMPACT_ATOMS: atom_id res chain seq x y z
N MET A 1 6.55 -54.63 14.64
CA MET A 1 5.98 -53.31 14.99
C MET A 1 6.98 -52.27 14.50
N ALA A 2 6.67 -51.59 13.40
CA ALA A 2 7.54 -50.54 12.86
C ALA A 2 7.18 -49.22 13.56
N SER A 3 8.14 -48.65 14.29
CA SER A 3 7.99 -47.31 14.88
C SER A 3 8.10 -46.30 13.75
N SER A 4 6.99 -45.63 13.42
CA SER A 4 6.94 -44.50 12.50
C SER A 4 7.55 -43.27 13.18
N GLU A 5 8.72 -42.84 12.70
CA GLU A 5 9.36 -41.58 13.10
C GLU A 5 8.57 -40.39 12.52
N LEU A 6 7.88 -39.67 13.39
CA LEU A 6 7.22 -38.40 13.06
C LEU A 6 8.28 -37.32 12.81
N HIS A 7 8.44 -36.91 11.56
CA HIS A 7 9.22 -35.72 11.20
C HIS A 7 8.31 -34.50 11.18
N VAL A 8 8.34 -33.71 12.26
CA VAL A 8 7.66 -32.42 12.35
C VAL A 8 8.56 -31.34 11.75
N LYS A 9 8.14 -30.72 10.64
CA LYS A 9 8.76 -29.48 10.14
C LYS A 9 8.00 -28.28 10.72
N PRO A 10 8.67 -27.25 11.26
CA PRO A 10 8.00 -26.03 11.65
C PRO A 10 7.35 -25.38 10.43
N SER A 11 6.13 -24.84 10.58
CA SER A 11 5.53 -23.98 9.55
C SER A 11 6.44 -22.80 9.25
N GLU A 12 6.57 -22.38 7.99
CA GLU A 12 7.42 -21.25 7.61
C GLU A 12 7.09 -19.97 8.41
N ASN A 13 5.83 -19.81 8.83
CA ASN A 13 5.35 -18.72 9.69
C ASN A 13 5.93 -18.72 11.12
N ALA A 14 6.47 -19.82 11.62
CA ALA A 14 7.05 -19.92 12.96
C ALA A 14 8.42 -19.22 13.07
N THR A 15 9.05 -18.86 11.95
CA THR A 15 10.41 -18.28 11.93
C THR A 15 10.46 -16.75 11.92
N GLN A 16 9.36 -16.08 11.55
CA GLN A 16 9.33 -14.62 11.54
C GLN A 16 8.94 -14.04 12.90
N PRO A 17 9.65 -13.00 13.39
CA PRO A 17 9.36 -12.41 14.69
C PRO A 17 7.95 -11.84 14.71
N ARG A 18 7.27 -11.98 15.86
CA ARG A 18 5.90 -11.48 16.07
C ARG A 18 5.83 -9.96 15.97
N VAL A 19 6.89 -9.25 16.36
CA VAL A 19 7.01 -7.80 16.27
C VAL A 19 8.13 -7.48 15.29
N LYS A 20 7.91 -6.53 14.38
CA LYS A 20 8.88 -6.18 13.34
C LYS A 20 9.75 -5.01 13.79
N PRO A 21 11.03 -4.95 13.37
CA PRO A 21 11.86 -3.78 13.61
C PRO A 21 11.22 -2.50 13.04
N ARG A 22 11.27 -1.42 13.82
CA ARG A 22 10.81 -0.10 13.37
C ARG A 22 11.67 0.36 12.18
N PRO A 23 11.09 0.99 11.14
CA PRO A 23 11.87 1.59 10.05
C PRO A 23 12.82 2.67 10.56
N GLN A 24 14.02 2.73 9.99
CA GLN A 24 15.08 3.64 10.42
C GLN A 24 14.94 5.00 9.73
N GLU A 25 15.09 6.09 10.48
CA GLU A 25 15.05 7.46 9.93
C GLU A 25 16.16 7.71 8.91
N SER A 26 17.33 7.08 9.06
CA SER A 26 18.42 7.17 8.09
C SER A 26 18.12 6.50 6.75
N ALA A 27 17.14 5.59 6.68
CA ALA A 27 16.79 4.83 5.49
C ALA A 27 15.51 5.33 4.79
N ILE A 28 14.68 6.11 5.48
CA ILE A 28 13.48 6.75 4.93
C ILE A 28 13.76 8.25 4.81
N PRO A 29 14.09 8.76 3.61
CA PRO A 29 14.50 10.16 3.42
C PRO A 29 13.31 11.13 3.35
N THR A 30 12.33 10.96 4.23
CA THR A 30 11.18 11.84 4.41
C THR A 30 10.65 11.72 5.84
N PRO A 31 10.04 12.75 6.43
CA PRO A 31 9.31 12.61 7.69
C PRO A 31 8.23 11.52 7.61
N PHE A 32 8.12 10.72 8.67
CA PHE A 32 7.12 9.68 8.78
C PHE A 32 6.70 9.44 10.23
N THR A 33 5.54 8.82 10.39
CA THR A 33 5.07 8.31 11.68
C THR A 33 4.79 6.82 11.55
N TYR A 34 5.43 6.03 12.42
CA TYR A 34 5.22 4.58 12.52
C TYR A 34 4.52 4.24 13.84
N PHE A 35 3.51 3.38 13.75
CA PHE A 35 2.90 2.73 14.90
C PHE A 35 2.94 1.22 14.72
N PRO A 36 3.41 0.45 15.72
CA PRO A 36 3.26 -1.01 15.70
C PRO A 36 1.77 -1.39 15.82
N SER A 37 1.46 -2.65 15.54
CA SER A 37 0.12 -3.21 15.77
C SER A 37 -0.34 -3.05 17.23
N ASP A 38 -1.63 -2.76 17.42
CA ASP A 38 -2.21 -2.60 18.76
C ASP A 38 -2.27 -3.92 19.55
N ASP A 39 -2.25 -5.08 18.86
CA ASP A 39 -2.29 -6.42 19.45
C ASP A 39 -0.91 -7.09 19.59
N GLY A 40 0.16 -6.32 19.32
CA GLY A 40 1.55 -6.76 19.43
C GLY A 40 1.94 -7.86 18.44
N THR A 41 1.23 -7.98 17.32
CA THR A 41 1.53 -8.90 16.22
C THR A 41 1.59 -8.13 14.90
N ASP A 42 2.80 -7.85 14.46
CA ASP A 42 3.07 -7.12 13.21
C ASP A 42 3.06 -8.09 12.03
N GLU A 43 1.88 -8.61 11.70
CA GLU A 43 1.70 -9.50 10.56
C GLU A 43 1.59 -8.72 9.25
N ASN A 44 0.88 -7.58 9.29
CA ASN A 44 0.64 -6.69 8.15
C ASN A 44 1.22 -5.30 8.39
N LEU A 45 1.58 -4.62 7.31
CA LEU A 45 1.96 -3.21 7.32
C LEU A 45 1.04 -2.42 6.38
N LEU A 46 0.37 -1.39 6.90
CA LEU A 46 -0.36 -0.41 6.09
C LEU A 46 0.48 0.86 5.91
N ILE A 47 0.94 1.11 4.69
CA ILE A 47 1.60 2.36 4.31
C ILE A 47 0.54 3.36 3.84
N ILE A 48 0.54 4.56 4.42
CA ILE A 48 -0.50 5.59 4.22
C ILE A 48 0.11 6.83 3.57
N LEU A 49 -0.47 7.24 2.44
CA LEU A 49 0.00 8.35 1.61
C LEU A 49 -1.07 9.46 1.57
N HIS A 50 -0.72 10.65 2.05
CA HIS A 50 -1.64 11.78 2.15
C HIS A 50 -1.94 12.44 0.80
N GLY A 51 -2.95 13.32 0.76
CA GLY A 51 -3.30 14.11 -0.44
C GLY A 51 -2.44 15.36 -0.61
N LEU A 52 -2.57 16.04 -1.76
CA LEU A 52 -1.90 17.31 -2.04
C LEU A 52 -2.18 18.34 -0.95
N GLY A 53 -1.13 19.00 -0.46
CA GLY A 53 -1.24 20.11 0.49
C GLY A 53 -1.39 19.67 1.95
N ASP A 54 -1.29 18.37 2.24
CA ASP A 54 -1.37 17.84 3.61
C ASP A 54 0.03 17.44 4.11
N THR A 55 0.06 16.92 5.34
CA THR A 55 1.20 16.26 5.97
C THR A 55 0.85 14.81 6.30
N HIS A 56 1.85 14.05 6.73
CA HIS A 56 1.63 12.69 7.21
C HIS A 56 0.90 12.61 8.55
N VAL A 57 0.82 13.70 9.33
CA VAL A 57 0.36 13.69 10.74
C VAL A 57 -1.14 13.33 10.87
N PRO A 58 -2.07 13.95 10.11
CA PRO A 58 -3.48 13.53 10.15
C PRO A 58 -3.68 12.08 9.68
N PHE A 59 -2.91 11.65 8.69
CA PHE A 59 -2.96 10.29 8.13
C PHE A 59 -2.40 9.23 9.08
N ALA A 60 -1.43 9.59 9.91
CA ALA A 60 -0.97 8.74 11.01
C ALA A 60 -2.08 8.48 12.04
N LYS A 61 -2.87 9.51 12.36
CA LYS A 61 -4.04 9.37 13.25
C LYS A 61 -5.12 8.50 12.60
N LEU A 62 -5.38 8.70 11.30
CA LEU A 62 -6.30 7.85 10.53
C LEU A 62 -5.90 6.38 10.62
N GLY A 63 -4.63 6.05 10.35
CA GLY A 63 -4.14 4.66 10.43
C GLY A 63 -4.46 3.99 11.76
N ARG A 64 -4.28 4.70 12.88
CA ARG A 64 -4.62 4.20 14.22
C ARG A 64 -6.12 4.08 14.47
N GLN A 65 -6.94 4.92 13.84
CA GLN A 65 -8.40 4.88 13.97
C GLN A 65 -9.03 3.72 13.20
N LEU A 66 -8.37 3.21 12.15
CA LEU A 66 -8.85 2.04 11.40
C LEU A 66 -8.88 0.76 12.25
N LYS A 67 -8.05 0.66 13.29
CA LYS A 67 -8.01 -0.49 14.21
C LYS A 67 -7.94 -1.84 13.49
N LEU A 68 -7.10 -1.92 12.46
CA LEU A 68 -6.89 -3.14 11.69
C LEU A 68 -6.16 -4.18 12.55
N PRO A 69 -6.61 -5.46 12.55
CA PRO A 69 -6.00 -6.51 13.35
C PRO A 69 -4.59 -6.82 12.82
N GLN A 70 -3.66 -7.09 13.74
CA GLN A 70 -2.28 -7.50 13.43
C GLN A 70 -1.60 -6.60 12.38
N THR A 71 -1.87 -5.29 12.41
CA THR A 71 -1.44 -4.36 11.36
C THR A 71 -0.70 -3.18 11.98
N ALA A 72 0.58 -3.06 11.66
CA ALA A 72 1.35 -1.84 11.89
C ALA A 72 0.99 -0.78 10.84
N THR A 73 1.19 0.50 11.14
CA THR A 73 0.91 1.60 10.20
C THR A 73 2.13 2.49 10.02
N LEU A 74 2.39 2.89 8.77
CA LEU A 74 3.46 3.81 8.39
C LEU A 74 2.87 4.95 7.54
N ALA A 75 2.67 6.12 8.13
CA ALA A 75 2.23 7.31 7.41
C ALA A 75 3.46 8.11 6.94
N LEU A 76 3.55 8.36 5.64
CA LEU A 76 4.69 9.00 4.99
C LEU A 76 4.33 10.41 4.52
N GLN A 77 5.29 11.34 4.61
CA GLN A 77 5.14 12.68 4.06
C GLN A 77 5.63 12.75 2.61
N GLY A 78 4.93 13.55 1.79
CA GLY A 78 5.36 13.87 0.44
C GLY A 78 6.75 14.51 0.44
N PRO A 79 7.63 14.15 -0.52
CA PRO A 79 9.02 14.59 -0.54
C PRO A 79 9.21 16.07 -0.88
N GLN A 80 8.18 16.76 -1.37
CA GLN A 80 8.29 18.14 -1.84
C GLN A 80 7.35 19.05 -1.05
N GLN A 81 7.88 20.12 -0.47
CA GLN A 81 7.05 21.19 0.09
C GLN A 81 6.45 22.01 -1.05
N ILE A 82 5.17 22.37 -0.95
CA ILE A 82 4.53 23.28 -1.89
C ILE A 82 5.08 24.69 -1.66
N PRO A 83 5.66 25.35 -2.69
CA PRO A 83 6.19 26.70 -2.54
C PRO A 83 5.12 27.72 -2.15
N TYR A 84 5.53 28.76 -1.43
CA TYR A 84 4.73 29.96 -1.15
C TYR A 84 3.47 29.77 -0.27
N LEU A 85 3.28 28.62 0.37
CA LEU A 85 2.24 28.43 1.38
C LEU A 85 2.78 28.70 2.79
N TYR A 86 1.97 29.36 3.62
CA TYR A 86 2.30 29.65 5.03
C TYR A 86 2.25 28.40 5.91
N GLU A 87 1.39 27.44 5.55
CA GLU A 87 1.20 26.20 6.28
C GLU A 87 2.13 25.11 5.73
N GLU A 88 2.53 24.17 6.59
CA GLU A 88 3.29 22.98 6.19
C GLU A 88 2.46 22.11 5.25
N SER A 89 2.68 22.30 3.94
CA SER A 89 1.91 21.67 2.86
C SER A 89 2.85 20.92 1.95
N PHE A 90 2.64 19.62 1.78
CA PHE A 90 3.51 18.76 0.97
C PHE A 90 2.78 18.15 -0.21
N GLN A 91 3.54 17.80 -1.24
CA GLN A 91 3.09 17.14 -2.45
C GLN A 91 4.00 15.97 -2.80
N TRP A 92 3.41 14.96 -3.45
CA TRP A 92 4.14 13.79 -3.94
C TRP A 92 4.84 14.06 -5.26
N TYR A 93 4.18 14.86 -6.09
CA TYR A 93 4.64 15.31 -7.38
C TYR A 93 4.09 16.72 -7.64
N PRO A 94 4.77 17.53 -8.48
CA PRO A 94 4.30 18.87 -8.83
C PRO A 94 2.87 18.81 -9.39
N SER A 95 1.98 19.63 -8.84
CA SER A 95 0.62 19.81 -9.41
C SER A 95 0.42 21.11 -10.15
N PHE A 96 1.30 22.08 -9.94
CA PHE A 96 1.16 23.42 -10.46
C PHE A 96 2.37 23.78 -11.31
N ASP A 97 2.12 24.47 -12.42
CA ASP A 97 3.15 25.13 -13.20
C ASP A 97 3.60 26.44 -12.50
N PRO A 98 4.61 27.17 -13.03
CA PRO A 98 5.05 28.43 -12.44
C PRO A 98 3.98 29.55 -12.41
N LEU A 99 2.90 29.43 -13.19
CA LEU A 99 1.77 30.36 -13.22
C LEU A 99 0.66 29.97 -12.23
N GLY A 100 0.78 28.80 -11.60
CA GLY A 100 -0.22 28.26 -10.67
C GLY A 100 -1.32 27.45 -11.35
N GLU A 101 -1.18 27.14 -12.64
CA GLU A 101 -2.14 26.31 -13.38
C GLU A 101 -1.90 24.82 -13.11
N MET A 102 -2.96 24.02 -13.09
CA MET A 102 -2.86 22.59 -12.82
C MET A 102 -2.16 21.88 -13.98
N LEU A 103 -1.14 21.08 -13.65
CA LEU A 103 -0.42 20.27 -14.63
C LEU A 103 -1.29 19.12 -15.13
N GLU A 104 -1.47 19.02 -16.44
CA GLU A 104 -2.22 17.92 -17.07
C GLU A 104 -1.50 16.56 -16.94
N ARG A 105 -0.17 16.57 -16.92
CA ARG A 105 0.67 15.37 -16.90
C ARG A 105 1.80 15.52 -15.88
N PRO A 106 1.48 15.42 -14.58
CA PRO A 106 2.49 15.51 -13.52
C PRO A 106 3.46 14.33 -13.57
N ASP A 107 4.71 14.55 -13.14
CA ASP A 107 5.74 13.51 -13.06
C ASP A 107 5.80 12.88 -11.66
N PRO A 108 5.38 11.61 -11.48
CA PRO A 108 5.43 10.92 -10.18
C PRO A 108 6.82 10.38 -9.83
N THR A 109 7.83 10.52 -10.68
CA THR A 109 9.16 9.91 -10.50
C THR A 109 9.79 10.16 -9.12
N PRO A 110 9.74 11.37 -8.53
CA PRO A 110 10.29 11.59 -7.19
C PRO A 110 9.61 10.74 -6.12
N ALA A 111 8.27 10.64 -6.15
CA ALA A 111 7.50 9.82 -5.23
C ALA A 111 7.78 8.32 -5.42
N LEU A 112 7.87 7.85 -6.66
CA LEU A 112 8.15 6.44 -6.96
C LEU A 112 9.58 6.03 -6.57
N THR A 113 10.54 6.95 -6.71
CA THR A 113 11.92 6.73 -6.26
C THR A 113 11.97 6.59 -4.73
N LEU A 114 11.26 7.47 -4.02
CA LEU A 114 11.12 7.39 -2.56
C LEU A 114 10.45 6.08 -2.14
N MET A 115 9.31 5.73 -2.75
CA MET A 115 8.57 4.50 -2.44
C MET A 115 9.42 3.25 -2.68
N LYS A 116 10.21 3.22 -3.77
CA LYS A 116 11.14 2.13 -4.03
C LYS A 116 12.16 1.98 -2.88
N ALA A 117 12.82 3.08 -2.48
CA ALA A 117 13.80 3.03 -1.39
C ALA A 117 13.18 2.55 -0.06
N ILE A 118 11.97 3.00 0.25
CA ILE A 118 11.24 2.59 1.45
C ILE A 118 10.89 1.09 1.38
N LEU A 119 10.31 0.62 0.28
CA LEU A 119 9.94 -0.79 0.13
C LEU A 119 11.17 -1.71 0.16
N ASP A 120 12.27 -1.30 -0.46
CA ASP A 120 13.55 -2.02 -0.41
C ASP A 120 14.04 -2.14 1.06
N HIS A 121 14.03 -1.05 1.83
CA HIS A 121 14.39 -1.07 3.27
C HIS A 121 13.44 -1.93 4.11
N LEU A 122 12.13 -1.80 3.90
CA LEU A 122 11.12 -2.57 4.66
C LEU A 122 11.26 -4.07 4.45
N THR A 123 11.54 -4.49 3.21
CA THR A 123 11.63 -5.90 2.84
C THR A 123 12.99 -6.52 3.17
N SER A 124 14.08 -5.76 3.08
CA SER A 124 15.43 -6.27 3.34
C SER A 124 15.91 -6.10 4.79
N ASN A 125 15.49 -5.05 5.49
CA ASN A 125 15.99 -4.71 6.83
C ASN A 125 14.93 -4.80 7.94
N CYS A 126 13.65 -4.60 7.62
CA CYS A 126 12.56 -4.69 8.61
C CYS A 126 11.81 -6.01 8.57
N GLY A 127 12.16 -6.93 7.66
CA GLY A 127 11.60 -8.28 7.61
C GLY A 127 10.11 -8.34 7.24
N TRP A 128 9.61 -7.33 6.52
CA TRP A 128 8.26 -7.36 5.96
C TRP A 128 8.25 -8.19 4.68
N HIS A 129 7.35 -9.18 4.60
CA HIS A 129 7.14 -9.89 3.35
C HIS A 129 6.27 -9.02 2.41
N PRO A 130 6.55 -8.93 1.10
CA PRO A 130 5.87 -7.98 0.22
C PRO A 130 4.34 -8.12 0.18
N ASP A 131 3.83 -9.36 0.20
CA ASP A 131 2.38 -9.63 0.18
C ASP A 131 1.66 -9.28 1.50
N HIS A 132 2.40 -8.90 2.55
CA HIS A 132 1.85 -8.38 3.81
C HIS A 132 1.99 -6.85 3.91
N ILE A 133 2.48 -6.19 2.85
CA ILE A 133 2.54 -4.73 2.75
C ILE A 133 1.35 -4.25 1.93
N HIS A 134 0.54 -3.40 2.53
CA HIS A 134 -0.67 -2.81 1.95
C HIS A 134 -0.47 -1.31 1.80
N LEU A 135 -1.00 -0.74 0.71
CA LEU A 135 -0.94 0.69 0.44
C LEU A 135 -2.34 1.30 0.54
N PHE A 136 -2.43 2.46 1.20
CA PHE A 136 -3.61 3.30 1.21
C PHE A 136 -3.20 4.72 0.83
N GLY A 137 -3.91 5.33 -0.12
CA GLY A 137 -3.60 6.68 -0.55
C GLY A 137 -4.84 7.52 -0.85
N PHE A 138 -4.75 8.82 -0.59
CA PHE A 138 -5.77 9.80 -0.92
C PHE A 138 -5.29 10.79 -1.98
N ALA A 139 -6.13 11.07 -2.99
CA ALA A 139 -5.82 11.98 -4.10
C ALA A 139 -4.43 11.66 -4.70
N GLN A 140 -3.46 12.59 -4.62
CA GLN A 140 -2.09 12.31 -5.05
C GLN A 140 -1.48 11.07 -4.41
N GLY A 141 -1.66 10.88 -3.10
CA GLY A 141 -1.19 9.69 -2.41
C GLY A 141 -1.85 8.41 -2.96
N GLY A 142 -3.10 8.49 -3.42
CA GLY A 142 -3.80 7.40 -4.09
C GLY A 142 -3.17 7.05 -5.43
N SER A 143 -2.82 8.06 -6.22
CA SER A 143 -2.06 7.89 -7.46
C SER A 143 -0.71 7.25 -7.22
N VAL A 144 0.05 7.74 -6.23
CA VAL A 144 1.35 7.16 -5.87
C VAL A 144 1.21 5.72 -5.37
N ALA A 145 0.19 5.40 -4.57
CA ALA A 145 -0.05 4.04 -4.08
C ALA A 145 -0.24 3.06 -5.25
N ALA A 146 -1.05 3.46 -6.24
CA ALA A 146 -1.28 2.64 -7.42
C ALA A 146 0.00 2.52 -8.27
N GLU A 147 0.61 3.64 -8.65
CA GLU A 147 1.83 3.64 -9.46
C GLU A 147 2.98 2.83 -8.80
N ALA A 148 3.14 2.94 -7.47
CA ALA A 148 4.12 2.18 -6.71
C ALA A 148 3.86 0.67 -6.74
N GLY A 149 2.59 0.24 -6.70
CA GLY A 149 2.23 -1.18 -6.84
C GLY A 149 2.61 -1.77 -8.20
N ILE A 150 2.38 -1.01 -9.28
CA ILE A 150 2.79 -1.40 -10.64
C ILE A 150 4.32 -1.42 -10.77
N ALA A 151 4.99 -0.39 -10.26
CA ALA A 151 6.44 -0.28 -10.29
C ALA A 151 7.12 -1.43 -9.52
N TRP A 152 6.60 -1.76 -8.33
CA TRP A 152 7.05 -2.90 -7.53
C TRP A 152 6.90 -4.22 -8.30
N TRP A 153 5.72 -4.45 -8.88
CA TRP A 153 5.45 -5.67 -9.62
C TRP A 153 6.38 -5.85 -10.82
N ARG A 154 6.59 -4.78 -11.60
CA ARG A 154 7.54 -4.78 -12.72
C ARG A 154 8.95 -5.16 -12.25
N ALA A 155 9.44 -4.52 -11.19
CA ALA A 155 10.76 -4.80 -10.63
C ALA A 155 10.86 -6.24 -10.08
N SER A 156 9.78 -6.77 -9.48
CA SER A 156 9.78 -8.15 -9.01
C SER A 156 9.87 -9.16 -10.14
N MET A 157 9.16 -8.92 -11.25
CA MET A 157 9.25 -9.79 -12.44
C MET A 157 10.65 -9.78 -13.05
N GLU A 158 11.28 -8.60 -13.14
CA GLU A 158 12.64 -8.45 -13.65
C GLU A 158 13.67 -9.19 -12.79
N ARG A 159 13.57 -9.08 -11.46
CA ARG A 159 14.40 -9.85 -10.51
C ARG A 159 14.24 -11.36 -10.67
N SER A 160 13.01 -11.86 -10.85
CA SER A 160 12.79 -13.30 -11.03
C SER A 160 13.22 -13.81 -12.42
N SER A 161 13.36 -12.94 -13.42
CA SER A 161 13.80 -13.33 -14.78
C SER A 161 15.33 -13.48 -14.92
N SER A 162 16.11 -12.91 -13.99
CA SER A 162 17.56 -12.75 -14.12
C SER A 162 18.40 -13.76 -13.32
N ALA A 163 17.78 -14.64 -12.53
CA ALA A 163 18.47 -15.63 -11.69
C ALA A 163 17.53 -16.80 -11.35
N PRO A 164 18.02 -17.92 -10.76
CA PRO A 164 17.18 -18.92 -10.10
C PRO A 164 16.59 -18.35 -8.79
N SER A 165 15.92 -17.21 -8.90
CA SER A 165 15.28 -16.49 -7.82
C SER A 165 13.86 -17.03 -7.59
N PRO A 166 13.30 -16.83 -6.38
CA PRO A 166 11.90 -17.17 -6.12
C PRO A 166 10.96 -16.45 -7.09
N ALA A 167 9.76 -17.01 -7.25
CA ALA A 167 8.69 -16.44 -8.07
C ALA A 167 8.44 -14.97 -7.70
N PRO A 168 8.02 -14.12 -8.66
CA PRO A 168 7.79 -12.71 -8.38
C PRO A 168 6.63 -12.54 -7.39
N VAL A 169 6.81 -11.67 -6.39
CA VAL A 169 5.85 -11.44 -5.30
C VAL A 169 5.30 -10.02 -5.41
N ALA A 170 3.97 -9.91 -5.47
CA ALA A 170 3.26 -8.64 -5.50
C ALA A 170 3.07 -8.07 -4.08
N LEU A 171 2.61 -6.83 -3.98
CA LEU A 171 2.19 -6.26 -2.69
C LEU A 171 0.82 -6.83 -2.26
N GLY A 172 0.50 -6.76 -0.97
CA GLY A 172 -0.71 -7.37 -0.40
C GLY A 172 -2.01 -6.80 -0.93
N SER A 173 -2.19 -5.48 -0.87
CA SER A 173 -3.35 -4.81 -1.47
C SER A 173 -3.15 -3.30 -1.59
N ILE A 174 -3.95 -2.66 -2.45
CA ILE A 174 -3.89 -1.22 -2.67
C ILE A 174 -5.29 -0.62 -2.54
N VAL A 175 -5.40 0.49 -1.83
CA VAL A 175 -6.61 1.32 -1.76
C VAL A 175 -6.24 2.72 -2.25
N THR A 176 -6.92 3.17 -3.30
CA THR A 176 -6.84 4.55 -3.78
C THR A 176 -8.18 5.25 -3.58
N ILE A 177 -8.16 6.38 -2.87
CA ILE A 177 -9.30 7.26 -2.69
C ILE A 177 -9.12 8.45 -3.64
N GLY A 178 -9.80 8.42 -4.78
CA GLY A 178 -9.81 9.52 -5.76
C GLY A 178 -8.49 9.78 -6.50
N GLY A 179 -7.47 8.92 -6.36
CA GLY A 179 -6.20 9.07 -7.06
C GLY A 179 -6.13 8.19 -8.32
N PRO A 180 -6.09 8.75 -9.54
CA PRO A 180 -5.97 7.98 -10.79
C PRO A 180 -4.54 7.47 -11.01
N LEU A 181 -4.34 6.56 -11.97
CA LEU A 181 -3.00 6.35 -12.53
C LEU A 181 -2.59 7.57 -13.35
N LEU A 182 -1.35 8.03 -13.20
CA LEU A 182 -0.79 9.17 -13.94
C LEU A 182 -0.12 8.72 -15.24
N SER A 183 0.32 7.47 -15.28
CA SER A 183 0.88 6.82 -16.44
C SER A 183 -0.04 5.70 -16.91
N TYR A 184 -0.13 5.53 -18.22
CA TYR A 184 -0.93 4.45 -18.77
C TYR A 184 -0.16 3.12 -18.67
N PRO A 185 -0.70 2.09 -18.00
CA PRO A 185 0.04 0.86 -17.76
C PRO A 185 0.21 0.04 -19.04
N THR A 186 1.47 -0.33 -19.32
CA THR A 186 1.87 -1.17 -20.46
C THR A 186 2.53 -2.46 -19.95
N LEU A 187 1.79 -3.23 -19.13
CA LEU A 187 2.30 -4.48 -18.55
C LEU A 187 1.97 -5.68 -19.44
N SER A 188 2.95 -6.58 -19.63
CA SER A 188 2.72 -7.88 -20.26
C SER A 188 1.97 -8.85 -19.35
N LYS A 189 2.17 -8.72 -18.03
CA LYS A 189 1.42 -9.42 -16.98
C LYS A 189 0.91 -8.40 -15.97
N LEU A 190 -0.40 -8.37 -15.77
CA LEU A 190 -1.07 -7.47 -14.83
C LEU A 190 -0.55 -7.67 -13.41
N CYS A 191 -0.62 -6.62 -12.59
CA CYS A 191 -0.24 -6.69 -11.18
C CYS A 191 -1.26 -7.54 -10.39
N PRO A 192 -0.83 -8.61 -9.69
CA PRO A 192 -1.73 -9.45 -8.90
C PRO A 192 -2.29 -8.77 -7.64
N SER A 193 -1.66 -7.67 -7.17
CA SER A 193 -2.14 -6.93 -6.01
C SER A 193 -3.59 -6.48 -6.24
N PRO A 194 -4.56 -6.89 -5.40
CA PRO A 194 -5.92 -6.41 -5.51
C PRO A 194 -5.97 -4.91 -5.23
N LEU A 195 -6.70 -4.18 -6.07
CA LEU A 195 -6.90 -2.73 -5.93
C LEU A 195 -8.36 -2.42 -5.64
N LEU A 196 -8.61 -1.57 -4.64
CA LEU A 196 -9.89 -0.88 -4.43
C LEU A 196 -9.74 0.57 -4.86
N ALA A 197 -10.54 0.98 -5.84
CA ALA A 197 -10.69 2.36 -6.26
C ALA A 197 -11.97 2.92 -5.64
N PHE A 198 -11.82 3.90 -4.75
CA PHE A 198 -12.94 4.62 -4.16
C PHE A 198 -13.03 6.00 -4.81
N SER A 199 -14.18 6.32 -5.37
CA SER A 199 -14.46 7.61 -6.00
C SER A 199 -15.59 8.32 -5.27
N ARG A 200 -15.51 9.65 -5.25
CA ARG A 200 -16.63 10.49 -4.87
C ARG A 200 -17.05 11.38 -6.01
N SER A 201 -18.34 11.41 -6.28
CA SER A 201 -18.93 12.30 -7.28
C SER A 201 -19.56 13.51 -6.59
N ALA A 202 -18.99 14.69 -6.84
CA ALA A 202 -19.59 15.98 -6.53
C ALA A 202 -19.52 16.89 -7.78
N PRO A 203 -20.51 17.77 -8.01
CA PRO A 203 -20.45 18.73 -9.10
C PRO A 203 -19.19 19.61 -9.00
N GLY A 204 -18.36 19.62 -10.06
CA GLY A 204 -17.15 20.43 -10.13
C GLY A 204 -15.91 19.87 -9.43
N SER A 205 -16.00 18.69 -8.78
CA SER A 205 -14.84 18.00 -8.21
C SER A 205 -14.31 16.94 -9.18
N PRO A 206 -12.97 16.80 -9.33
CA PRO A 206 -12.41 15.71 -10.10
C PRO A 206 -12.76 14.38 -9.44
N THR A 207 -13.46 13.52 -10.19
CA THR A 207 -13.76 12.13 -9.83
C THR A 207 -12.99 11.20 -10.76
N LEU A 208 -12.73 9.97 -10.32
CA LEU A 208 -12.22 8.93 -11.20
C LEU A 208 -13.19 8.74 -12.37
N SER A 209 -12.68 8.94 -13.57
CA SER A 209 -13.42 8.80 -14.82
C SER A 209 -13.48 7.34 -15.27
N ALA A 210 -14.32 7.06 -16.27
CA ALA A 210 -14.33 5.75 -16.93
C ALA A 210 -12.96 5.39 -17.54
N SER A 211 -12.20 6.39 -18.00
CA SER A 211 -10.84 6.18 -18.51
C SER A 211 -9.87 5.77 -17.41
N ASP A 212 -9.98 6.37 -16.22
CA ASP A 212 -9.14 6.02 -15.07
C ASP A 212 -9.42 4.58 -14.61
N MET A 213 -10.69 4.19 -14.57
CA MET A 213 -11.08 2.82 -14.26
C MET A 213 -10.58 1.83 -15.33
N ALA A 214 -10.61 2.20 -16.61
CA ALA A 214 -10.03 1.39 -17.68
C ALA A 214 -8.51 1.26 -17.54
N ALA A 215 -7.82 2.32 -17.12
CA ALA A 215 -6.38 2.29 -16.83
C ALA A 215 -6.07 1.32 -15.68
N PHE A 216 -6.81 1.38 -14.56
CA PHE A 216 -6.63 0.41 -13.47
C PHE A 216 -6.81 -1.04 -13.92
N ARG A 217 -7.84 -1.33 -14.73
CA ARG A 217 -8.09 -2.69 -15.25
C ARG A 217 -7.01 -3.16 -16.25
N LYS A 218 -6.18 -2.26 -16.76
CA LYS A 218 -4.99 -2.59 -17.56
C LYS A 218 -3.70 -2.66 -16.74
N GLY A 219 -3.72 -2.20 -15.49
CA GLY A 219 -2.60 -2.29 -14.55
C GLY A 219 -2.72 -3.48 -13.58
N TYR A 220 -3.93 -3.87 -13.22
CA TYR A 220 -4.21 -4.81 -12.12
C TYR A 220 -5.14 -5.94 -12.53
N GLU A 221 -4.90 -7.14 -11.98
CA GLU A 221 -5.72 -8.33 -12.21
C GLU A 221 -7.12 -8.19 -11.57
N SER A 222 -7.20 -7.53 -10.41
CA SER A 222 -8.46 -7.35 -9.67
C SER A 222 -8.65 -5.90 -9.25
N VAL A 223 -9.72 -5.27 -9.74
CA VAL A 223 -10.12 -3.89 -9.41
C VAL A 223 -11.56 -3.86 -8.89
N ARG A 224 -11.73 -3.49 -7.62
CA ARG A 224 -13.02 -3.19 -6.98
C ARG A 224 -13.31 -1.69 -7.12
N ASP A 225 -14.42 -1.35 -7.76
CA ASP A 225 -14.88 0.02 -7.93
C ASP A 225 -15.95 0.33 -6.89
N VAL A 226 -15.76 1.43 -6.15
CA VAL A 226 -16.69 1.92 -5.13
C VAL A 226 -16.92 3.40 -5.39
N ALA A 227 -18.18 3.79 -5.57
CA ALA A 227 -18.55 5.19 -5.79
C ALA A 227 -19.58 5.64 -4.76
N CYS A 228 -19.43 6.85 -4.24
CA CYS A 228 -20.47 7.51 -3.45
C CYS A 228 -20.58 9.00 -3.81
N ALA A 229 -21.63 9.66 -3.30
CA ALA A 229 -21.77 11.11 -3.46
C ALA A 229 -20.81 11.88 -2.54
N GLY A 230 -20.46 13.11 -2.91
CA GLY A 230 -19.71 14.05 -2.08
C GLY A 230 -18.28 14.29 -2.55
N GLU A 231 -17.43 14.76 -1.63
CA GLU A 231 -16.03 15.11 -1.92
C GLU A 231 -15.08 14.61 -0.82
N GLY A 232 -13.81 14.43 -1.17
CA GLY A 232 -12.73 14.10 -0.24
C GLY A 232 -12.73 12.66 0.28
N MET A 233 -12.23 12.48 1.50
CA MET A 233 -12.12 11.20 2.19
C MET A 233 -13.49 10.66 2.65
N PRO A 234 -13.65 9.33 2.82
CA PRO A 234 -14.82 8.76 3.48
C PRO A 234 -14.99 9.36 4.89
N ARG A 235 -16.22 9.74 5.25
CA ARG A 235 -16.54 10.45 6.50
C ARG A 235 -17.38 9.59 7.43
N ALA A 236 -18.37 8.89 6.88
CA ALA A 236 -19.31 8.10 7.64
C ALA A 236 -18.94 6.60 7.63
N ARG A 237 -19.49 5.86 8.59
CA ARG A 237 -19.17 4.43 8.81
C ARG A 237 -19.55 3.58 7.59
N ASP A 238 -20.67 3.88 6.97
CA ASP A 238 -21.17 3.25 5.74
C ASP A 238 -20.24 3.50 4.54
N GLU A 239 -19.65 4.69 4.44
CA GLU A 239 -18.67 5.02 3.40
C GLU A 239 -17.33 4.32 3.62
N TRP A 240 -16.92 4.12 4.88
CA TRP A 240 -15.74 3.32 5.23
C TRP A 240 -15.97 1.82 5.13
N LEU A 241 -17.21 1.34 5.23
CA LEU A 241 -17.56 -0.07 5.21
C LEU A 241 -16.92 -0.85 4.04
N PRO A 242 -17.01 -0.42 2.77
CA PRO A 242 -16.41 -1.16 1.66
C PRO A 242 -14.87 -1.24 1.75
N VAL A 243 -14.22 -0.21 2.28
CA VAL A 243 -12.76 -0.20 2.50
C VAL A 243 -12.37 -1.18 3.62
N MET A 244 -13.13 -1.18 4.72
CA MET A 244 -12.88 -2.09 5.85
C MET A 244 -13.16 -3.55 5.48
N GLN A 245 -14.21 -3.80 4.69
CA GLN A 245 -14.49 -5.13 4.13
C GLN A 245 -13.33 -5.60 3.24
N PHE A 246 -12.85 -4.72 2.35
CA PHE A 246 -11.71 -5.03 1.51
C PHE A 246 -10.47 -5.40 2.34
N PHE A 247 -10.11 -4.61 3.35
CA PHE A 247 -9.00 -4.98 4.23
C PHE A 247 -9.23 -6.30 4.97
N SER A 248 -10.45 -6.56 5.46
CA SER A 248 -10.76 -7.83 6.15
C SER A 248 -10.56 -9.07 5.27
N GLU A 249 -10.69 -8.93 3.95
CA GLU A 249 -10.46 -10.01 2.99
C GLU A 249 -8.98 -10.19 2.62
N LYS A 250 -8.17 -9.12 2.73
CA LYS A 250 -6.80 -9.07 2.17
C LYS A 250 -5.69 -9.11 3.21
N LEU A 251 -5.96 -8.68 4.44
CA LEU A 251 -4.97 -8.75 5.50
C LEU A 251 -4.67 -10.21 5.87
N ALA A 252 -3.39 -10.54 5.96
CA ALA A 252 -2.94 -11.82 6.48
C ALA A 252 -3.28 -11.94 7.97
N ARG A 253 -3.45 -13.18 8.43
CA ARG A 253 -3.74 -13.46 9.83
C ARG A 253 -2.81 -14.54 10.34
N ARG A 254 -1.99 -14.18 11.33
CA ARG A 254 -1.26 -15.16 12.14
C ARG A 254 -2.23 -15.78 13.13
N VAL A 255 -2.51 -17.06 12.95
CA VAL A 255 -3.21 -17.87 13.95
C VAL A 255 -2.20 -18.21 15.04
N VAL A 256 -2.38 -17.66 16.22
CA VAL A 256 -1.61 -18.07 17.41
C VAL A 256 -2.30 -19.29 18.00
N GLY A 257 -1.77 -20.47 17.71
CA GLY A 257 -2.18 -21.74 18.29
C GLY A 257 -1.25 -22.85 17.82
N ASP A 258 -0.93 -23.81 18.70
CA ASP A 258 -0.14 -25.02 18.41
C ASP A 258 -0.84 -25.87 17.35
N VAL A 259 -0.70 -25.51 16.07
CA VAL A 259 -1.13 -26.35 14.96
C VAL A 259 0.06 -27.21 14.56
N TYR A 260 0.19 -28.36 15.22
CA TYR A 260 1.00 -29.45 14.70
C TYR A 260 0.27 -30.05 13.49
N GLU A 261 0.76 -29.83 12.28
CA GLU A 261 0.32 -30.61 11.12
C GLU A 261 0.80 -32.05 11.30
N VAL A 262 -0.13 -32.96 11.62
CA VAL A 262 0.13 -34.40 11.60
C VAL A 262 -0.08 -34.90 10.18
N LEU A 263 1.02 -35.03 9.42
CA LEU A 263 0.99 -35.77 8.17
C LEU A 263 0.95 -37.27 8.50
N SER A 264 -0.22 -37.90 8.35
CA SER A 264 -0.31 -39.35 8.29
C SER A 264 0.26 -39.82 6.95
N SER A 265 1.46 -40.42 6.98
CA SER A 265 2.00 -41.16 5.84
C SER A 265 1.13 -42.38 5.57
N GLY A 266 0.45 -42.39 4.43
CA GLY A 266 -0.09 -43.60 3.80
C GLY A 266 0.97 -44.31 2.98
#